data_AF-A0AAW1SMP8-F1
#
_entry.id   AF-A0AAW1SMP8-F1
#
_cell.length_a   1.000
_cell.length_b   1.000
_cell.length_c   1.000
_cell.angle_alpha   90.00
_cell.angle_beta   90.00
_cell.angle_gamma   90.00
#
_symmetry.space_group_name_H-M   'P 1'
#
loop_
_entity.id
_entity.type
_entity.pdbx_description
1 polymer ?
#
loop_
_entity_poly.entity_id
_entity_poly.type
_entity_poly.pdbx_seq_one_letter_code
_entity_poly.pdbx_strand_id
1 'polypeptide(L)' 'MDDTTALHFASQKGHTEIVRQLLHAGLAVNSRNRKGMTALHFAAQS' A
#
# COMPACT_ATOMS: atom_id res chain seq x y z
N MET A 1 9.71 -13.42 1.20
CA MET A 1 10.10 -12.00 1.34
C MET A 1 9.50 -11.26 0.15
N ASP A 2 8.26 -10.81 0.31
CA ASP A 2 7.55 -10.04 -0.72
C ASP A 2 7.91 -8.56 -0.49
N ASP A 3 8.13 -7.76 -1.54
CA ASP A 3 8.46 -6.32 -1.44
C ASP A 3 7.22 -5.48 -1.01
N THR A 4 6.57 -5.93 0.05
CA THR A 4 5.33 -5.41 0.59
C THR A 4 5.68 -4.25 1.54
N THR A 5 5.38 -3.03 1.10
CA THR A 5 5.62 -1.81 1.88
C THR A 5 4.54 -1.56 2.92
N ALA A 6 4.79 -0.63 3.85
CA ALA A 6 3.80 -0.18 4.83
C ALA A 6 2.48 0.27 4.19
N LEU A 7 2.53 0.84 2.97
CA LEU A 7 1.35 1.27 2.23
C LEU A 7 0.45 0.08 1.86
N HIS A 8 1.03 -1.07 1.48
CA HIS A 8 0.25 -2.28 1.16
C HIS A 8 -0.52 -2.80 2.37
N PHE A 9 0.11 -2.82 3.55
CA PHE A 9 -0.54 -3.25 4.79
C PHE A 9 -1.62 -2.26 5.25
N ALA A 10 -1.33 -0.95 5.19
CA ALA A 10 -2.31 0.08 5.53
C ALA A 10 -3.54 0.02 4.61
N SER A 11 -3.31 -0.21 3.31
CA SER A 11 -4.38 -0.42 2.33
C SER A 11 -5.20 -1.68 2.61
N GLN A 12 -4.56 -2.83 2.88
CA GLN A 12 -5.27 -4.07 3.21
C GLN A 12 -6.15 -3.95 4.45
N LYS A 13 -5.70 -3.18 5.44
CA LYS A 13 -6.42 -2.98 6.71
C LYS A 13 -7.46 -1.87 6.64
N GLY A 14 -7.61 -1.17 5.51
CA GLY A 14 -8.53 -0.04 5.38
C GLY A 14 -8.13 1.19 6.21
N HIS A 15 -6.86 1.29 6.63
CA HIS A 15 -6.37 2.39 7.45
C HIS A 15 -6.13 3.65 6.61
N THR A 16 -7.22 4.33 6.25
CA THR A 16 -7.24 5.46 5.30
C THR A 16 -6.35 6.61 5.75
N GLU A 17 -6.29 6.90 7.04
CA GLU A 17 -5.45 7.98 7.59
C GLU A 17 -3.96 7.64 7.45
N ILE A 18 -3.57 6.39 7.72
CA ILE A 18 -2.19 5.93 7.54
C ILE A 18 -1.81 5.94 6.05
N VAL A 19 -2.72 5.50 5.17
CA VAL A 19 -2.53 5.62 3.73
C VAL A 19 -2.27 7.08 3.35
N ARG A 20 -3.08 8.01 3.85
CA ARG A 20 -2.95 9.43 3.54
C ARG A 20 -1.64 10.04 4.02
N GLN A 21 -1.16 9.69 5.22
CA GLN A 21 0.15 10.12 5.72
C GLN A 21 1.30 9.55 4.89
N LEU A 22 1.22 8.28 4.50
CA LEU A 22 2.23 7.63 3.66
C LEU A 22 2.25 8.24 2.24
N LEU A 23 1.09 8.56 1.67
CA LEU A 23 0.98 9.30 0.42
C LEU A 23 1.66 10.68 0.53
N HIS A 24 1.45 11.38 1.64
CA HIS A 24 2.04 12.69 1.90
C HIS A 24 3.56 12.63 2.12
N ALA A 25 4.06 11.52 2.64
CA ALA A 25 5.49 11.27 2.82
C ALA A 25 6.25 11.04 1.49
N GLY A 26 5.58 11.15 0.34
CA GLY A 26 6.21 10.97 -0.98
C GLY A 26 6.52 9.53 -1.33
N LEU A 27 5.92 8.55 -0.63
CA LEU A 27 6.09 7.15 -0.96
C LEU A 27 5.53 6.88 -2.36
N ALA A 28 6.30 6.14 -3.15
CA ALA A 28 5.88 5.74 -4.49
C ALA A 28 4.64 4.85 -4.39
N VAL A 29 3.48 5.46 -4.60
CA VAL A 29 2.14 4.86 -4.51
C VAL A 29 1.95 3.71 -5.50
N ASN A 30 2.76 3.75 -6.57
CA ASN A 30 2.81 2.76 -7.64
C ASN A 30 3.86 1.66 -7.39
N SER A 31 4.51 1.64 -6.22
CA SER A 31 5.43 0.56 -5.86
C SER A 31 4.68 -0.76 -5.91
N ARG A 32 5.19 -1.69 -6.72
CA ARG A 32 4.67 -3.04 -6.84
C ARG A 32 5.50 -3.95 -5.96
N ASN A 33 4.85 -4.85 -5.23
CA ASN A 33 5.54 -5.96 -4.59
C ASN A 33 5.98 -7.01 -5.63
N ARG A 34 6.68 -8.07 -5.21
CA ARG A 34 7.11 -9.16 -6.12
C ARG A 34 5.98 -9.87 -6.87
N LYS A 35 4.75 -9.76 -6.36
CA LYS A 35 3.55 -10.32 -7.01
C LYS A 35 2.93 -9.35 -8.01
N GLY A 36 3.57 -8.21 -8.28
CA GLY A 36 3.06 -7.17 -9.17
C GLY A 36 1.89 -6.37 -8.58
N MET A 37 1.57 -6.56 -7.29
CA MET A 37 0.46 -5.90 -6.62
C MET A 37 0.91 -4.57 -6.05
N THR A 38 0.07 -3.55 -6.20
CA THR A 38 0.24 -2.24 -5.56
C THR A 38 -0.61 -2.17 -4.29
N ALA A 39 -0.38 -1.15 -3.47
CA ALA A 39 -1.22 -0.93 -2.29
C ALA A 39 -2.73 -0.87 -2.61
N LEU A 40 -3.09 -0.30 -3.76
CA LEU A 40 -4.49 -0.27 -4.22
C LEU A 40 -5.08 -1.67 -4.46
N HIS A 41 -4.29 -2.63 -4.96
CA HIS A 41 -4.75 -4.02 -5.12
C HIS A 41 -5.07 -4.69 -3.78
N PHE A 42 -4.39 -4.26 -2.70
CA PHE A 42 -4.67 -4.73 -1.35
C PHE A 42 -5.88 -4.03 -0.73
N ALA A 43 -6.07 -2.73 -1.01
CA ALA A 43 -7.27 -2.00 -0.60
C ALA A 43 -8.54 -2.52 -1.29
N ALA A 44 -8.44 -2.97 -2.54
CA ALA A 44 -9.56 -3.55 -3.28
C ALA A 44 -9.84 -5.02 -2.93
N GLN A 45 -8.99 -5.67 -2.13
CA GLN A 45 -9.14 -7.06 -1.69
C GLN A 45 -9.93 -7.21 -0.38
N SER A 46 -10.42 -6.11 0.20
CA SER A 46 -11.30 -6.08 1.37
C SER A 46 -12.75 -6.31 1.02
#